data_AF-A0A832GX30-F1
#
_entry.id   AF-A0A832GX30-F1
#
_cell.length_a   1.000
_cell.length_b   1.000
_cell.length_c   1.000
_cell.angle_alpha   90.00
_cell.angle_beta   90.00
_cell.angle_gamma   90.00
#
_symmetry.space_group_name_H-M   'P 1'
#
loop_
_entity.id
_entity.type
_entity.pdbx_description
1 polymer ?
#
loop_
_entity_poly.entity_id
_entity_poly.type
_entity_poly.pdbx_seq_one_letter_code
_entity_poly.pdbx_strand_id
1 'polypeptide(L)'
;LTVEASIVKLADGLDMSEGRARLPYKLGKVDMHSLSALNVKRVELAPGDAVPVLVLVYMSDMAGFFQVEEVLLPKLEGGLLKGLVRVDVYGPQGNLVASIG
;
A
#
# COMPACT_ATOMS: atom_id res chain seq x y z
N LEU A 1 0.82 -16.98 14.05
CA LEU A 1 1.07 -16.53 12.66
C LEU A 1 2.49 -16.97 12.31
N THR A 2 2.73 -17.57 11.15
CA THR A 2 4.11 -17.87 10.69
C THR A 2 4.65 -16.72 9.83
N VAL A 3 5.92 -16.78 9.46
CA VAL A 3 6.51 -15.80 8.53
C VAL A 3 5.81 -15.88 7.17
N GLU A 4 5.59 -17.07 6.65
CA GLU A 4 4.89 -17.32 5.39
C GLU A 4 3.46 -16.75 5.42
N ALA A 5 2.73 -16.97 6.52
CA ALA A 5 1.39 -16.42 6.69
C ALA A 5 1.41 -14.88 6.73
N SER A 6 2.45 -14.27 7.31
CA SER A 6 2.63 -12.82 7.34
C SER A 6 2.94 -12.26 5.94
N ILE A 7 3.75 -12.98 5.15
CA ILE A 7 4.05 -12.63 3.76
C ILE A 7 2.78 -12.64 2.91
N VAL A 8 1.97 -13.70 3.02
CA VAL A 8 0.71 -13.80 2.28
C VAL A 8 -0.25 -12.66 2.67
N LYS A 9 -0.35 -12.35 3.96
CA LYS A 9 -1.17 -11.23 4.45
C LYS A 9 -0.68 -9.90 3.87
N LEU A 10 0.63 -9.64 3.90
CA LEU A 10 1.19 -8.40 3.33
C LEU A 10 0.95 -8.33 1.82
N ALA A 11 1.15 -9.43 1.09
CA ALA A 11 0.94 -9.49 -0.37
C ALA A 11 -0.50 -9.11 -0.76
N ASP A 12 -1.50 -9.55 0.01
CA ASP A 12 -2.90 -9.13 -0.16
C ASP A 12 -3.11 -7.62 0.08
N GLY A 13 -2.27 -6.99 0.90
CA GLY A 13 -2.24 -5.52 1.05
C GLY A 13 -1.66 -4.80 -0.16
N LEU A 14 -0.67 -5.38 -0.83
CA LEU A 14 0.00 -4.73 -1.97
C LEU A 14 -0.90 -4.62 -3.21
N ASP A 15 -1.95 -5.45 -3.31
CA ASP A 15 -2.96 -5.41 -4.38
C ASP A 15 -3.99 -4.27 -4.21
N MET A 16 -3.51 -3.08 -3.84
CA MET A 16 -4.33 -1.87 -3.64
C MET A 16 -4.21 -0.84 -4.76
N SER A 17 -3.45 -1.15 -5.82
CA SER A 17 -3.33 -0.26 -6.98
C SER A 17 -4.67 -0.09 -7.72
N GLU A 18 -4.83 1.04 -8.40
CA GLU A 18 -6.06 1.47 -9.07
C GLU A 18 -6.71 0.40 -9.98
N GLY A 19 -5.95 -0.59 -10.46
CA GLY A 19 -6.44 -1.71 -11.28
C GLY A 19 -7.64 -2.43 -10.67
N ARG A 20 -7.62 -2.68 -9.36
CA ARG A 20 -8.68 -3.44 -8.64
C ARG A 20 -9.93 -2.60 -8.36
N ALA A 21 -9.78 -1.28 -8.24
CA ALA A 21 -10.87 -0.35 -7.94
C ALA A 21 -11.59 0.21 -9.18
N ARG A 22 -10.98 0.10 -10.37
CA ARG A 22 -11.51 0.64 -11.64
C ARG A 22 -12.87 0.07 -12.05
N LEU A 23 -13.07 -1.24 -11.94
CA LEU A 23 -14.31 -1.89 -12.40
C LEU A 23 -15.51 -1.59 -11.47
N PRO A 24 -15.41 -1.73 -10.12
CA PRO A 24 -16.49 -1.37 -9.20
C PRO A 24 -16.91 0.10 -9.33
N TYR A 25 -15.94 1.02 -9.47
CA TYR A 25 -16.23 2.44 -9.65
C TYR A 25 -17.01 2.73 -10.94
N LYS A 26 -16.61 2.13 -12.06
CA LYS A 26 -17.33 2.25 -13.35
C LYS A 26 -18.75 1.71 -13.30
N LEU A 27 -19.03 0.75 -12.42
CA LEU A 27 -20.37 0.19 -12.19
C LEU A 27 -21.23 1.04 -11.24
N GLY A 28 -20.77 2.24 -10.86
CA GLY A 28 -21.53 3.20 -10.05
C GLY A 28 -21.41 2.98 -8.53
N LYS A 29 -20.56 2.06 -8.06
CA LYS A 29 -20.20 2.00 -6.63
C LYS A 29 -19.18 3.10 -6.33
N VAL A 30 -19.70 4.24 -5.88
CA VAL A 30 -18.89 5.36 -5.35
C VAL A 30 -18.92 5.29 -3.83
N ASP A 31 -17.97 4.56 -3.25
CA ASP A 31 -17.67 4.63 -1.82
C ASP A 31 -16.29 5.27 -1.61
N MET A 32 -16.02 5.75 -0.38
CA MET A 32 -14.77 6.43 -0.03
C MET A 32 -13.54 5.54 -0.25
N HIS A 33 -13.71 4.22 -0.12
CA HIS A 33 -12.66 3.22 -0.38
C HIS A 33 -12.31 3.12 -1.87
N SER A 34 -13.31 3.14 -2.75
CA SER A 34 -13.13 3.12 -4.20
C SER A 34 -12.44 4.40 -4.68
N LEU A 35 -12.81 5.55 -4.12
CA LEU A 35 -12.18 6.84 -4.47
C LEU A 35 -10.70 6.90 -4.06
N SER A 36 -10.38 6.47 -2.84
CA SER A 36 -9.00 6.44 -2.35
C SER A 36 -8.13 5.42 -3.10
N ALA A 37 -8.66 4.23 -3.39
CA ALA A 37 -7.94 3.21 -4.17
C ALA A 37 -7.63 3.63 -5.60
N LEU A 38 -8.48 4.45 -6.24
CA LEU A 38 -8.18 5.03 -7.56
C LEU A 38 -7.00 6.02 -7.54
N ASN A 39 -6.66 6.55 -6.37
CA ASN A 39 -5.55 7.48 -6.21
C ASN A 39 -4.21 6.80 -5.95
N VAL A 40 -4.19 5.48 -5.68
CA VAL A 40 -2.96 4.68 -5.65
C VAL A 40 -2.61 4.25 -7.07
N LYS A 41 -1.59 4.87 -7.66
CA LYS A 41 -1.21 4.64 -9.06
C LYS A 41 -0.35 3.43 -9.26
N ARG A 42 0.59 3.21 -8.35
CA ARG A 42 1.56 2.13 -8.48
C ARG A 42 2.06 1.71 -7.11
N VAL A 43 2.25 0.40 -6.95
CA VAL A 43 2.95 -0.20 -5.83
C VAL A 43 4.10 -1.01 -6.41
N GLU A 44 5.32 -0.79 -5.93
CA GLU A 44 6.51 -1.51 -6.39
C GLU A 44 7.24 -2.13 -5.20
N LEU A 45 7.93 -3.23 -5.48
CA LEU A 45 8.86 -3.84 -4.53
C LEU A 45 10.28 -3.59 -5.03
N ALA A 46 11.14 -3.14 -4.11
CA ALA A 46 12.55 -2.92 -4.35
C ALA A 46 13.37 -3.50 -3.18
N PRO A 47 14.65 -3.81 -3.40
CA PRO A 47 15.57 -4.04 -2.29
C PRO A 47 15.72 -2.74 -1.48
N GLY A 48 15.72 -2.84 -0.15
CA GLY A 48 16.03 -1.73 0.74
C GLY A 48 17.47 -1.78 1.26
N ASP A 49 18.01 -0.63 1.64
CA ASP A 49 19.37 -0.56 2.21
C ASP A 49 19.40 -1.03 3.67
N ALA A 50 18.45 -0.56 4.48
CA ALA A 50 18.37 -0.84 5.92
C ALA A 50 17.46 -2.04 6.24
N VAL A 51 16.59 -2.41 5.31
CA VAL A 51 15.65 -3.52 5.42
C VAL A 51 15.66 -4.32 4.12
N PRO A 52 15.43 -5.64 4.14
CA PRO A 52 15.52 -6.46 2.92
C PRO A 52 14.48 -6.09 1.87
N VAL A 53 13.29 -5.63 2.25
CA VAL A 53 12.20 -5.31 1.31
C VAL A 53 11.70 -3.89 1.52
N LEU A 54 11.67 -3.14 0.41
CA LEU A 54 11.08 -1.82 0.33
C LEU A 54 9.82 -1.87 -0.53
N VAL A 55 8.70 -1.42 0.04
CA VAL A 55 7.44 -1.20 -0.65
C VAL A 55 7.35 0.27 -1.01
N LEU A 56 7.27 0.58 -2.30
CA LEU A 56 7.13 1.94 -2.82
C LEU A 56 5.68 2.15 -3.25
N VAL A 57 4.97 3.07 -2.61
CA VAL A 57 3.59 3.42 -2.95
C VAL A 57 3.57 4.80 -3.60
N TYR A 58 3.03 4.90 -4.83
CA TYR A 58 2.92 6.15 -5.57
C TYR A 58 1.46 6.56 -5.71
N MET A 59 1.14 7.79 -5.33
CA MET A 59 -0.23 8.29 -5.31
C MET A 59 -0.39 9.55 -6.15
N SER A 60 -1.55 9.70 -6.78
CA SER A 60 -1.92 10.93 -7.51
C SER A 60 -2.63 11.97 -6.66
N ASP A 61 -3.10 11.58 -5.48
CA ASP A 61 -3.77 12.44 -4.52
C ASP A 61 -3.58 11.90 -3.09
N MET A 62 -3.62 12.78 -2.09
CA MET A 62 -3.47 12.41 -0.69
C MET A 62 -4.58 11.49 -0.17
N ALA A 63 -5.76 11.49 -0.78
CA ALA A 63 -6.81 10.53 -0.47
C ALA A 63 -6.35 9.08 -0.68
N GLY A 64 -5.33 8.81 -1.50
CA GLY A 64 -4.72 7.48 -1.62
C GLY A 64 -4.05 6.97 -0.34
N PHE A 65 -3.60 7.88 0.54
CA PHE A 65 -2.88 7.53 1.77
C PHE A 65 -3.74 6.68 2.71
N PHE A 66 -5.05 6.91 2.68
CA PHE A 66 -6.02 6.13 3.44
C PHE A 66 -5.96 4.63 3.14
N GLN A 67 -5.62 4.22 1.91
CA GLN A 67 -5.43 2.80 1.60
C GLN A 67 -4.18 2.23 2.28
N VAL A 68 -3.11 3.03 2.37
CA VAL A 68 -1.92 2.62 3.09
C VAL A 68 -2.26 2.42 4.57
N GLU A 69 -2.94 3.38 5.18
CA GLU A 69 -3.32 3.36 6.60
C GLU A 69 -4.30 2.24 6.95
N GLU A 70 -5.35 2.03 6.17
CA GLU A 70 -6.42 1.07 6.51
C GLU A 70 -6.12 -0.35 6.02
N VAL A 71 -5.32 -0.50 4.96
CA VAL A 71 -5.09 -1.80 4.33
C VAL A 71 -3.68 -2.30 4.56
N LEU A 72 -2.64 -1.48 4.33
CA LEU A 72 -1.26 -1.96 4.37
C LEU A 72 -0.72 -2.03 5.81
N LEU A 73 -0.85 -0.94 6.56
CA LEU A 73 -0.26 -0.82 7.90
C LEU A 73 -0.79 -1.87 8.88
N PRO A 74 -2.11 -2.16 8.98
CA PRO A 74 -2.61 -3.15 9.92
C PRO A 74 -2.16 -4.58 9.57
N LYS A 75 -1.86 -4.83 8.29
CA LYS A 75 -1.32 -6.12 7.82
C LYS A 75 0.16 -6.26 8.19
N LEU A 76 0.92 -5.18 8.12
CA LEU A 76 2.32 -5.12 8.54
C LEU A 76 2.46 -5.22 10.07
N GLU A 77 1.69 -4.41 10.82
CA GLU A 77 1.74 -4.35 12.30
C GLU A 77 1.24 -5.65 12.95
N GLY A 78 0.19 -6.26 12.39
CA GLY A 78 -0.34 -7.53 12.87
C GLY A 78 0.41 -8.77 12.36
N GLY A 79 1.65 -8.61 11.88
CA GLY A 79 2.47 -9.65 11.24
C GLY A 79 3.84 -9.83 11.89
N LEU A 80 4.65 -10.73 11.32
CA LEU A 80 6.04 -10.97 11.74
C LEU A 80 7.08 -10.29 10.83
N LEU A 81 6.67 -9.29 10.02
CA LEU A 81 7.51 -8.63 9.03
C LEU A 81 8.04 -7.24 9.48
N LYS A 82 7.73 -6.84 10.71
CA LYS A 82 8.21 -5.58 11.29
C LYS A 82 9.75 -5.55 11.30
N GLY A 83 10.35 -4.45 10.85
CA GLY A 83 11.81 -4.33 10.69
C GLY A 83 12.41 -5.12 9.52
N LEU A 84 11.62 -5.92 8.79
CA LEU A 84 12.04 -6.59 7.55
C LEU A 84 11.48 -5.88 6.31
N VAL A 85 10.40 -5.14 6.46
CA VAL A 85 9.72 -4.41 5.39
C VAL A 85 9.61 -2.95 5.78
N ARG A 86 9.95 -2.06 4.85
CA ARG A 86 9.65 -0.62 4.96
C ARG A 86 8.69 -0.23 3.84
N VAL A 87 7.80 0.70 4.11
CA VAL A 87 6.83 1.28 3.20
C VAL A 87 7.14 2.75 3.04
N ASP A 88 7.59 3.15 1.85
CA ASP A 88 7.82 4.54 1.47
C ASP A 88 6.67 5.01 0.58
N VAL A 89 6.01 6.10 0.98
CA VAL A 89 4.83 6.63 0.31
C VAL A 89 5.15 7.95 -0.37
N TYR A 90 4.93 8.02 -1.67
CA TYR A 90 5.21 9.16 -2.53
C TYR A 90 3.91 9.86 -2.94
N GLY A 91 3.90 11.18 -2.76
CA GLY A 91 2.79 12.04 -3.12
C GLY A 91 2.75 12.42 -4.61
N PRO A 92 1.79 13.27 -5.01
CA PRO A 92 1.59 13.66 -6.41
C PRO A 92 2.79 14.34 -7.06
N GLN A 93 3.60 15.05 -6.26
CA GLN A 93 4.81 15.73 -6.72
C GLN A 93 6.06 14.82 -6.72
N GLY A 94 5.90 13.53 -6.41
CA GLY A 94 7.00 12.57 -6.30
C GLY A 94 7.86 12.76 -5.05
N ASN A 95 7.42 13.58 -4.09
CA ASN A 95 8.09 13.73 -2.80
C ASN A 95 7.67 12.61 -1.85
N LEU A 96 8.62 12.19 -1.00
CA LEU A 96 8.34 11.27 0.10
C LEU A 96 7.44 11.97 1.13
N VAL A 97 6.30 11.36 1.44
CA VAL A 97 5.31 11.86 2.39
C VAL A 97 5.38 11.10 3.71
N ALA A 98 5.62 9.79 3.65
CA ALA A 98 5.77 8.92 4.81
C ALA A 98 6.75 7.79 4.52
N SER A 99 7.46 7.34 5.56
CA SER A 99 8.32 6.16 5.54
C SER A 99 8.07 5.39 6.83
N ILE A 100 7.58 4.14 6.73
CA ILE A 100 7.03 3.36 7.84
C ILE A 100 7.65 1.96 7.82
N GLY A 101 8.18 1.44 8.93
CA GLY A 101 8.84 0.12 9.00
C GLY A 101 8.96 -0.44 10.40
#